data_AF-A0A9Q3K271-F1
#
_entry.id   AF-A0A9Q3K271-F1
#
_cell.length_a   1.000
_cell.length_b   1.000
_cell.length_c   1.000
_cell.angle_alpha   90.00
_cell.angle_beta   90.00
_cell.angle_gamma   90.00
#
_symmetry.space_group_name_H-M   'P 1'
#
loop_
_entity.id
_entity.type
_entity.pdbx_description
1 polymer ?
#
loop_
_entity_poly.entity_id
_entity_poly.type
_entity_poly.pdbx_seq_one_letter_code
_entity_poly.pdbx_strand_id
1 'polypeptide(L)'
;MEHCSITVPIPNATIEKYLTFLLSFYNVRADIQMELSGELENKHPTFPVSLIKPYQPADKELFPLRNPAPLTVPPVEQNEDKKIKKVIKERRLRGKNQREYLVRYRNPVHEDEWLAESDIPDSDKLLRRFRHERRPQA
;
A
#
# COMPACT_ATOMS: atom_id res chain seq x y z
N MET A 1 -3.50 32.66 30.40
CA MET A 1 -2.51 31.69 29.89
C MET A 1 -2.63 30.45 30.73
N GLU A 2 -3.37 29.47 30.25
CA GLU A 2 -3.46 28.15 30.87
C GLU A 2 -3.42 27.13 29.73
N HIS A 3 -2.38 26.30 29.74
CA HIS A 3 -2.15 25.27 28.74
C HIS A 3 -2.66 23.96 29.30
N CYS A 4 -3.80 23.46 28.79
CA CYS A 4 -4.25 22.11 29.09
C CYS A 4 -3.61 21.14 28.09
N SER A 5 -2.58 20.42 28.52
CA SER A 5 -1.99 19.30 27.78
C SER A 5 -2.62 17.98 28.23
N ILE A 6 -3.31 17.30 27.31
CA ILE A 6 -3.78 15.92 27.50
C ILE A 6 -2.88 14.99 26.69
N THR A 7 -2.18 14.09 27.37
CA THR A 7 -1.34 13.05 26.77
C THR A 7 -2.14 11.75 26.68
N VAL A 8 -2.30 11.21 25.47
CA VAL A 8 -2.86 9.88 25.24
C VAL A 8 -1.73 8.94 24.82
N PRO A 9 -1.55 7.76 25.46
CA PRO A 9 -0.49 6.84 25.11
C PRO A 9 -0.82 6.12 23.80
N ILE A 10 0.09 6.22 22.82
CA ILE A 10 0.06 5.44 21.58
C ILE A 10 0.93 4.20 21.80
N PRO A 11 0.38 2.97 21.79
CA PRO A 11 1.22 1.79 21.62
C PRO A 11 1.56 1.65 20.13
N ASN A 12 2.84 1.91 19.84
CA ASN A 12 3.67 1.40 18.75
C ASN A 12 3.10 1.32 17.32
N ALA A 13 3.77 2.10 16.46
CA ALA A 13 3.94 1.96 15.01
C ALA A 13 3.78 0.51 14.48
N THR A 14 3.08 0.30 13.36
CA THR A 14 3.63 0.54 12.02
C THR A 14 2.51 0.71 10.98
N ILE A 15 2.68 1.74 10.17
CA ILE A 15 1.83 2.29 9.11
C ILE A 15 1.93 1.34 7.89
N GLU A 16 0.86 0.96 7.18
CA GLU A 16 0.53 1.61 5.90
C GLU A 16 -0.74 1.06 5.24
N LYS A 17 -1.53 2.00 4.70
CA LYS A 17 -2.52 1.90 3.61
C LYS A 17 -3.88 1.29 3.94
N TYR A 18 -4.71 1.99 4.70
CA TYR A 18 -6.14 2.18 4.35
C TYR A 18 -6.67 3.45 5.02
N LEU A 19 -7.09 4.40 4.18
CA LEU A 19 -7.86 5.62 4.44
C LEU A 19 -8.13 5.97 5.92
N THR A 20 -7.19 6.69 6.53
CA THR A 20 -7.47 7.49 7.73
C THR A 20 -8.12 8.80 7.31
N PHE A 21 -9.44 8.88 7.46
CA PHE A 21 -10.22 10.12 7.37
C PHE A 21 -9.84 11.00 8.57
N LEU A 22 -8.98 12.00 8.37
CA LEU A 22 -8.63 13.00 9.39
C LEU A 22 -9.45 14.27 9.14
N LEU A 23 -10.49 14.48 9.95
CA LEU A 23 -11.17 15.77 10.06
C LEU A 23 -10.40 16.64 11.06
N SER A 24 -9.56 17.55 10.57
CA SER A 24 -8.96 18.61 11.39
C SER A 24 -9.95 19.77 11.53
N PHE A 25 -10.58 19.88 12.70
CA PHE A 25 -11.37 21.06 13.05
C PHE A 25 -10.44 22.17 13.57
N TYR A 26 -10.25 23.23 12.77
CA TYR A 26 -9.67 24.50 13.20
C TYR A 26 -10.70 25.61 12.92
N ASN A 27 -11.21 26.27 13.97
CA ASN A 27 -12.14 27.42 13.91
C ASN A 27 -11.64 28.52 12.93
N VAL A 28 -12.42 29.31 12.16
CA VAL A 28 -13.74 29.97 12.34
C VAL A 28 -14.57 29.99 11.03
N ARG A 29 -14.12 29.38 9.93
CA ARG A 29 -14.92 29.20 8.70
C ARG A 29 -14.70 27.78 8.20
N ALA A 30 -15.70 26.93 8.38
CA ALA A 30 -15.62 25.51 8.02
C ALA A 30 -15.75 25.36 6.50
N ASP A 31 -14.62 25.41 5.79
CA ASP A 31 -14.57 25.08 4.38
C ASP A 31 -14.48 23.55 4.24
N ILE A 32 -15.60 22.95 3.88
CA ILE A 32 -15.74 21.50 3.70
C ILE A 32 -15.36 21.17 2.26
N GLN A 33 -14.22 20.51 2.07
CA GLN A 33 -13.81 20.01 0.76
C GLN A 33 -14.44 18.64 0.50
N MET A 34 -15.20 18.57 -0.61
CA MET A 34 -15.87 17.36 -1.08
C MET A 34 -15.17 16.85 -2.33
N GLU A 35 -14.57 15.67 -2.26
CA GLU A 35 -14.02 14.98 -3.43
C GLU A 35 -15.14 14.16 -4.09
N LEU A 36 -15.46 14.49 -5.35
CA LEU A 36 -16.44 13.76 -6.17
C LEU A 36 -15.69 12.79 -7.09
N SER A 37 -16.19 11.57 -7.25
CA SER A 37 -15.57 10.54 -8.11
C SER A 37 -16.55 10.04 -9.18
N GLY A 38 -16.03 9.57 -10.31
CA GLY A 38 -16.82 9.01 -11.42
C GLY A 38 -17.55 10.09 -12.23
N GLU A 39 -18.83 9.87 -12.56
CA GLU A 39 -19.64 10.79 -13.38
C GLU A 39 -19.85 12.19 -12.76
N LEU A 40 -19.47 12.35 -11.49
CA LEU A 40 -19.64 13.57 -10.71
C LEU A 40 -18.36 14.42 -10.63
N GLU A 41 -17.23 13.94 -11.15
CA GLU A 41 -15.95 14.67 -11.18
C GLU A 41 -16.04 16.00 -11.93
N ASN A 42 -16.89 16.06 -12.96
CA ASN A 42 -17.08 17.26 -13.79
C ASN A 42 -18.09 18.25 -13.19
N LYS A 43 -18.71 17.94 -12.04
CA LYS A 43 -19.65 18.84 -11.37
C LYS A 43 -18.93 19.63 -10.30
N HIS A 44 -19.30 20.90 -10.14
CA HIS A 44 -18.73 21.73 -9.10
C HIS A 44 -19.05 21.11 -7.72
N PRO A 45 -18.06 20.88 -6.83
CA PRO A 45 -18.28 20.27 -5.53
C PRO A 45 -18.93 21.28 -4.57
N THR A 46 -20.15 21.69 -4.88
CA THR A 46 -20.95 22.57 -4.03
C THR A 46 -21.95 21.72 -3.29
N PHE A 47 -21.68 21.49 -2.01
CA PHE A 47 -22.67 20.92 -1.11
C PHE A 47 -23.34 22.06 -0.34
N PRO A 48 -24.68 22.18 -0.38
CA PRO A 48 -25.37 23.18 0.40
C PRO A 48 -25.10 22.96 1.89
N VAL A 49 -24.46 23.93 2.53
CA VAL A 49 -24.13 23.89 3.98
C VAL A 49 -25.40 23.72 4.83
N SER A 50 -26.56 24.18 4.34
CA SER A 50 -27.86 24.01 4.98
C SER A 50 -28.33 22.55 5.08
N LEU A 51 -27.79 21.65 4.26
CA LEU A 51 -28.11 20.23 4.29
C LEU A 51 -27.19 19.42 5.21
N ILE A 52 -26.17 20.06 5.79
CA ILE A 52 -25.25 19.44 6.72
C ILE A 52 -25.96 19.28 8.05
N LYS A 53 -26.18 18.04 8.45
CA LYS A 53 -26.69 17.72 9.79
C LYS A 53 -25.50 17.52 10.73
N PRO A 54 -25.55 18.06 11.95
CA PRO A 54 -24.57 17.74 12.98
C PRO A 54 -24.50 16.23 13.18
N TYR A 55 -23.29 15.68 13.28
CA TYR A 55 -23.10 14.28 13.62
C TYR A 55 -23.73 14.00 14.99
N GLN A 56 -24.63 13.03 15.05
CA GLN A 56 -25.19 12.53 16.29
C GLN A 56 -24.71 11.09 16.51
N PRO A 57 -24.10 10.78 17.67
CA PRO A 57 -23.77 9.40 17.99
C PRO A 57 -25.05 8.56 18.01
N ALA A 58 -24.96 7.31 17.56
CA ALA A 58 -26.10 6.42 17.58
C ALA A 58 -26.56 6.18 19.02
N ASP A 59 -27.79 6.58 19.33
CA ASP A 59 -28.40 6.34 20.63
C ASP A 59 -28.70 4.84 20.81
N LYS A 60 -28.10 4.26 21.85
CA LYS A 60 -28.20 2.83 22.17
C LYS A 60 -29.56 2.46 22.77
N GLU A 61 -30.27 3.42 23.37
CA GLU A 61 -31.60 3.18 23.93
C GLU A 61 -32.67 3.15 22.84
N LEU A 62 -32.56 4.04 21.86
CA LEU A 62 -33.46 4.09 20.70
C LEU A 62 -33.15 3.00 19.65
N PHE A 63 -31.88 2.59 19.52
CA PHE A 63 -31.44 1.62 18.52
C PHE A 63 -30.57 0.51 19.11
N PRO A 64 -31.11 -0.34 20.01
CA PRO A 64 -30.34 -1.37 20.72
C PRO A 64 -29.79 -2.48 19.79
N LEU A 65 -30.38 -2.66 18.61
CA LEU A 65 -29.95 -3.65 17.62
C LEU A 65 -28.82 -3.13 16.71
N ARG A 66 -28.45 -1.85 16.81
CA ARG A 66 -27.45 -1.23 15.94
C ARG A 66 -26.04 -1.44 16.51
N ASN A 67 -25.61 -2.69 16.55
CA ASN A 67 -24.22 -3.03 16.86
C ASN A 67 -23.38 -2.85 15.59
N PRO A 68 -22.23 -2.15 15.65
CA PRO A 68 -21.32 -2.09 14.52
C PRO A 68 -20.88 -3.51 14.19
N ALA A 69 -21.14 -3.96 12.96
CA ALA A 69 -20.64 -5.24 12.50
C ALA A 69 -19.11 -5.24 12.62
N PRO A 70 -18.48 -6.32 13.11
CA PRO A 70 -17.03 -6.42 13.08
C PRO A 70 -16.58 -6.26 11.63
N LEU A 71 -15.62 -5.36 11.41
CA LEU A 71 -15.01 -5.17 10.10
C LEU A 71 -14.24 -6.45 9.75
N THR A 72 -14.83 -7.32 8.95
CA THR A 72 -14.13 -8.48 8.39
C THR A 72 -13.14 -7.96 7.36
N VAL A 73 -11.87 -7.83 7.75
CA VAL A 73 -10.81 -7.52 6.79
C VAL A 73 -10.75 -8.68 5.79
N PRO A 74 -10.87 -8.43 4.47
CA PRO A 74 -10.70 -9.50 3.50
C PRO A 74 -9.31 -10.12 3.68
N PRO A 75 -9.18 -11.45 3.54
CA PRO A 75 -7.87 -12.09 3.59
C PRO A 75 -6.94 -11.40 2.60
N VAL A 76 -5.88 -10.77 3.09
CA VAL A 76 -4.79 -10.30 2.23
C VAL A 76 -4.22 -11.56 1.60
N GLU A 77 -4.31 -11.67 0.28
CA GLU A 77 -3.62 -12.74 -0.44
C GLU A 77 -2.15 -12.67 -0.04
N GLN A 78 -1.71 -13.63 0.77
CA GLN A 78 -0.31 -13.79 1.09
C GLN A 78 0.33 -14.12 -0.26
N ASN A 79 0.98 -13.12 -0.86
CA ASN A 79 1.80 -13.32 -2.04
C ASN A 79 2.71 -14.51 -1.71
N GLU A 80 2.43 -15.66 -2.33
CA GLU A 80 3.24 -16.85 -2.10
C GLU A 80 4.71 -16.45 -2.31
N ASP A 81 5.57 -16.82 -1.37
CA ASP A 81 6.99 -16.45 -1.42
C ASP A 81 7.55 -16.88 -2.78
N LYS A 82 7.78 -15.90 -3.67
CA LYS A 82 8.26 -16.13 -5.04
C LYS A 82 9.71 -16.64 -4.97
N LYS A 83 9.86 -17.96 -4.87
CA LYS A 83 11.18 -18.61 -4.78
C LYS A 83 11.83 -18.69 -6.15
N ILE A 84 12.97 -18.03 -6.27
CA ILE A 84 13.78 -18.03 -7.48
C ILE A 84 14.51 -19.36 -7.64
N LYS A 85 14.46 -19.95 -8.84
CA LYS A 85 15.18 -21.18 -9.20
C LYS A 85 16.54 -20.89 -9.83
N LYS A 86 16.59 -20.04 -10.85
CA LYS A 86 17.84 -19.72 -11.58
C LYS A 86 17.75 -18.42 -12.38
N VAL A 87 18.91 -17.86 -12.72
CA VAL A 87 19.05 -16.74 -13.66
C VAL A 87 19.35 -17.30 -15.07
N ILE A 88 18.69 -16.75 -16.09
CA ILE A 88 18.79 -17.23 -17.48
C ILE A 88 19.58 -16.27 -18.35
N LYS A 89 19.34 -14.96 -18.21
CA LYS A 89 19.94 -13.92 -19.05
C LYS A 89 20.35 -12.73 -18.20
N GLU A 90 21.30 -11.96 -18.70
CA GLU A 90 21.60 -10.62 -18.19
C GLU A 90 21.37 -9.60 -19.30
N ARG A 91 20.95 -8.39 -18.92
CA ARG A 91 20.95 -7.23 -19.81
C ARG A 91 21.46 -6.00 -19.06
N ARG A 92 22.03 -5.07 -19.81
CA ARG A 92 22.41 -3.74 -19.31
C ARG A 92 21.37 -2.73 -19.79
N LEU A 93 20.82 -1.95 -18.86
CA LEU A 93 19.95 -0.84 -19.21
C LEU A 93 20.77 0.28 -19.86
N ARG A 94 20.27 0.84 -20.96
CA ARG A 94 20.90 2.01 -21.58
C ARG A 94 20.66 3.24 -20.70
N GLY A 95 21.71 4.00 -20.40
CA GLY A 95 21.63 5.23 -19.61
C GLY A 95 21.69 5.04 -18.08
N LYS A 96 21.69 3.80 -17.58
CA LYS A 96 21.96 3.48 -16.17
C LYS A 96 23.09 2.46 -16.09
N ASN A 97 24.05 2.63 -15.19
CA ASN A 97 25.11 1.64 -14.98
C ASN A 97 24.62 0.42 -14.16
N GLN A 98 23.36 0.02 -14.37
CA GLN A 98 22.68 -1.04 -13.65
C GLN A 98 22.42 -2.22 -14.58
N ARG A 99 22.56 -3.43 -14.02
CA ARG A 99 22.28 -4.69 -14.73
C ARG A 99 20.96 -5.26 -14.21
N GLU A 100 20.23 -5.87 -15.13
CA GLU A 100 19.05 -6.66 -14.81
C GLU A 100 19.28 -8.10 -15.23
N TYR A 101 18.66 -9.00 -14.49
CA TYR A 101 18.79 -10.43 -14.65
C TYR A 101 17.42 -11.02 -14.89
N LEU A 102 17.30 -11.86 -15.93
CA LEU A 102 16.07 -12.59 -16.21
C LEU A 102 16.02 -13.81 -15.30
N VAL A 103 15.07 -13.79 -14.39
CA VAL A 103 14.93 -14.76 -13.32
C VAL A 103 13.81 -15.74 -13.66
N ARG A 104 14.08 -17.03 -13.45
CA ARG A 104 13.08 -18.09 -13.51
C ARG A 104 12.73 -18.55 -12.11
N TYR A 105 11.45 -18.56 -11.81
CA TYR A 105 10.91 -19.03 -10.54
C TYR A 105 10.87 -20.56 -10.47
N ARG A 106 10.76 -21.07 -9.24
CA ARG A 106 10.61 -22.50 -8.98
C ARG A 106 9.21 -22.99 -9.34
N ASN A 107 8.20 -22.20 -9.04
CA ASN A 107 6.81 -22.48 -9.38
C ASN A 107 6.55 -22.04 -10.82
N PRO A 108 6.04 -22.94 -11.69
CA PRO A 108 5.78 -22.61 -13.10
C PRO A 108 4.59 -21.67 -13.30
N VAL A 109 3.85 -21.37 -12.23
CA VAL A 109 2.75 -20.39 -12.23
C VAL A 109 3.29 -18.97 -12.42
N HIS A 110 4.51 -18.69 -11.94
CA HIS A 110 5.13 -17.38 -12.09
C HIS A 110 5.95 -17.33 -13.37
N GLU A 111 5.70 -16.31 -14.17
CA GLU A 111 6.43 -16.05 -15.41
C GLU A 111 7.85 -15.54 -15.15
N ASP A 112 8.73 -15.67 -16.15
CA ASP A 112 10.10 -15.20 -16.04
C ASP A 112 10.14 -13.65 -16.02
N GLU A 113 10.83 -13.07 -15.04
CA GLU A 113 10.82 -11.62 -14.78
C GLU A 113 12.23 -11.03 -14.80
N TRP A 114 12.37 -9.78 -15.26
CA TRP A 114 13.63 -9.03 -15.18
C TRP A 114 13.73 -8.33 -13.84
N LEU A 115 14.68 -8.74 -13.02
CA LEU A 115 14.92 -8.15 -11.70
C LEU A 115 16.30 -7.51 -11.60
N ALA A 116 16.41 -6.46 -10.79
CA ALA A 116 17.69 -5.89 -10.41
C ALA A 116 18.44 -6.82 -9.44
N GLU A 117 19.76 -6.65 -9.34
CA GLU A 117 20.58 -7.43 -8.41
C GLU A 117 20.15 -7.28 -6.94
N SER A 118 19.62 -6.11 -6.56
CA SER A 118 19.10 -5.81 -5.22
C SER A 118 17.83 -6.58 -4.87
N ASP A 119 17.03 -6.92 -5.87
CA ASP A 119 15.67 -7.45 -5.68
C ASP A 119 15.67 -8.99 -5.70
N ILE A 120 16.83 -9.60 -5.98
CA ILE A 120 17.01 -11.04 -6.03
C ILE A 120 17.48 -11.55 -4.66
N PRO A 121 16.67 -12.35 -3.94
CA PRO A 121 17.14 -13.05 -2.74
C PRO A 121 18.31 -14.00 -3.06
N ASP A 122 19.33 -14.02 -2.18
CA ASP A 122 20.56 -14.83 -2.35
C ASP A 122 21.28 -14.58 -3.71
N SER A 123 21.24 -13.33 -4.22
CA SER A 123 21.78 -12.95 -5.53
C SER A 123 23.21 -13.45 -5.78
N ASP A 124 24.10 -13.34 -4.79
CA ASP A 124 25.50 -13.81 -4.90
C ASP A 124 25.63 -15.26 -5.35
N LYS A 125 24.85 -16.17 -4.75
CA LYS A 125 24.92 -17.61 -5.05
C LYS A 125 24.41 -17.89 -6.47
N LEU A 126 23.29 -17.27 -6.84
CA LEU A 126 22.65 -17.46 -8.14
C LEU A 126 23.51 -16.87 -9.27
N LEU A 127 24.03 -15.66 -9.09
CA LEU A 127 24.87 -14.99 -10.07
C LEU A 127 26.22 -15.67 -10.23
N ARG A 128 26.81 -16.20 -9.14
CA ARG A 128 28.05 -16.98 -9.23
C ARG A 128 27.87 -18.24 -10.09
N ARG A 129 26.77 -18.98 -9.90
CA ARG A 129 26.43 -20.16 -10.71
C ARG A 129 26.22 -19.79 -12.18
N PHE A 130 25.42 -18.74 -12.44
CA PHE A 130 25.17 -18.24 -13.79
C PHE A 130 26.46 -17.83 -14.53
N ARG A 131 27.37 -17.12 -13.84
CA ARG A 131 28.67 -16.73 -14.41
C ARG A 131 29.55 -17.94 -14.71
N HIS A 132 29.46 -19.00 -13.91
CA HIS A 132 30.20 -20.24 -14.14
C HIS A 132 29.67 -21.00 -15.36
N GLU A 133 28.35 -21.14 -15.48
CA GLU A 133 27.68 -21.81 -16.61
C GLU A 133 27.93 -21.10 -17.95
N ARG A 134 28.10 -19.77 -17.94
CA ARG A 134 28.40 -18.98 -19.15
C ARG A 134 29.86 -19.01 -19.60
N ARG A 135 30.79 -19.57 -18.81
CA ARG A 135 32.18 -19.68 -19.26
C ARG A 135 32.23 -20.68 -20.41
N PRO A 136 32.85 -20.34 -21.56
CA PRO A 136 33.13 -21.33 -22.57
C PRO A 136 33.99 -22.42 -21.93
N GLN A 137 33.58 -23.68 -22.01
CA GLN A 137 34.49 -24.77 -21.68
C GLN A 137 35.63 -24.73 -22.69
N ALA A 138 36.84 -24.56 -22.17
CA ALA A 138 38.08 -24.58 -22.95
C ALA A 138 38.41 -26.00 -23.40
#